data_AF-I1BPE3-F1
#
_entry.id   AF-I1BPE3-F1
#
_cell.length_a   1.000
_cell.length_b   1.000
_cell.length_c   1.000
_cell.angle_alpha   90.00
_cell.angle_beta   90.00
_cell.angle_gamma   90.00
#
_symmetry.space_group_name_H-M   'P 1'
#
loop_
_entity.id
_entity.type
_entity.pdbx_description
1 polymer ?
#
loop_
_entity_poly.entity_id
_entity_poly.type
_entity_poly.pdbx_seq_one_letter_code
_entity_poly.pdbx_strand_id
1 'polypeptide(L)'
;MFFDRLQDDMVTDFSESDVFEGWIPPNCITDVIIFVSTEDMEKHMKDIHKLPGDVSAPALRTDIFSRIVGWPFSYKKIYSTTVSIMGNYANAI
;
A
#
# COMPACT_ATOMS: atom_id res chain seq x y z
N MET A 1 -1.59 -6.76 -6.16
CA MET A 1 -1.19 -5.89 -5.04
C MET A 1 0.33 -5.93 -4.99
N PHE A 2 1.00 -4.89 -5.47
CA PHE A 2 2.47 -4.80 -5.40
C PHE A 2 2.78 -4.26 -4.01
N PHE A 3 3.45 -5.07 -3.19
CA PHE A 3 3.94 -4.62 -1.89
C PHE A 3 5.17 -3.72 -2.14
N ASP A 4 5.24 -2.59 -1.45
CA ASP A 4 6.45 -1.79 -1.27
C ASP A 4 7.48 -2.67 -0.55
N ARG A 5 8.23 -3.47 -1.32
CA ARG A 5 9.44 -4.11 -0.80
C ARG A 5 10.54 -3.08 -0.95
N LEU A 6 11.26 -2.79 0.13
CA LEU A 6 12.54 -2.09 0.09
C LEU A 6 13.53 -3.00 -0.67
N GLN A 7 13.48 -2.94 -2.00
CA GLN A 7 14.47 -3.52 -2.90
C GLN A 7 15.14 -2.36 -3.63
N ASP A 8 16.45 -2.46 -3.80
CA ASP A 8 17.25 -1.56 -4.66
C ASP A 8 17.30 -0.08 -4.25
N ASP A 9 17.23 0.24 -2.94
CA ASP A 9 17.26 1.61 -2.41
C ASP A 9 16.24 2.55 -3.08
N MET A 10 15.08 1.98 -3.39
CA MET A 10 14.05 2.62 -4.19
C MET A 10 12.67 2.44 -3.56
N VAL A 11 11.94 3.55 -3.43
CA VAL A 11 10.52 3.59 -3.10
C VAL A 11 9.74 3.64 -4.40
N THR A 12 8.73 2.77 -4.55
CA THR A 12 7.93 2.69 -5.78
C THR A 12 6.46 2.97 -5.50
N ASP A 13 5.85 3.85 -6.30
CA ASP A 13 4.43 4.17 -6.16
C ASP A 13 3.80 4.45 -7.54
N PHE A 14 2.48 4.30 -7.66
CA PHE A 14 1.71 4.73 -8.82
C PHE A 14 1.39 6.23 -8.82
N SER A 15 1.46 6.87 -7.67
CA SER A 15 1.12 8.29 -7.50
C SER A 15 2.25 9.25 -7.86
N GLU A 16 1.96 10.55 -7.95
CA GLU A 16 3.02 11.54 -8.08
C GLU A 16 3.79 11.68 -6.75
N SER A 17 5.03 12.14 -6.81
CA SER A 17 5.93 12.18 -5.65
C SER A 17 5.44 13.05 -4.49
N ASP A 18 4.58 14.01 -4.78
CA ASP A 18 4.03 15.00 -3.86
C ASP A 18 2.57 14.72 -3.44
N VAL A 19 1.95 13.66 -3.98
CA VAL A 19 0.57 13.32 -3.67
C VAL A 19 0.51 12.59 -2.34
N PHE A 20 -0.24 13.15 -1.39
CA PHE A 20 -0.46 12.54 -0.09
C PHE A 20 -1.38 11.33 -0.19
N GLU A 21 -0.94 10.23 0.41
CA GLU A 21 -1.69 8.99 0.45
C GLU A 21 -1.75 8.42 1.86
N GLY A 22 -2.84 7.71 2.13
CA GLY A 22 -2.99 6.94 3.35
C GLY A 22 -2.07 5.73 3.34
N TRP A 23 -1.24 5.60 4.37
CA TRP A 23 -0.36 4.47 4.56
C TRP A 23 -0.71 3.75 5.85
N ILE A 24 -0.68 2.43 5.84
CA ILE A 24 -0.82 1.61 7.04
C ILE A 24 0.17 0.45 6.95
N PRO A 25 0.97 0.20 8.00
CA PRO A 25 1.76 -1.01 8.08
C PRO A 25 0.83 -2.23 7.98
N PRO A 26 1.11 -3.22 7.10
CA PRO A 26 0.25 -4.38 6.96
C PRO A 26 0.00 -5.15 8.27
N ASN A 27 0.96 -5.14 9.19
CA ASN A 27 0.82 -5.73 10.52
C ASN A 27 -0.21 -5.02 11.41
N CYS A 28 -0.51 -3.74 11.18
CA CYS A 28 -1.54 -3.01 11.91
C CYS A 28 -2.97 -3.32 11.44
N ILE A 29 -3.13 -3.94 10.26
CA ILE A 29 -4.46 -4.28 9.73
C ILE A 29 -5.13 -5.36 10.60
N THR A 30 -4.35 -6.31 11.13
CA THR A 30 -4.88 -7.38 11.98
C THR A 30 -5.54 -6.84 13.24
N ASP A 31 -4.94 -5.84 13.89
CA ASP A 31 -5.49 -5.22 15.10
C ASP A 31 -6.84 -4.55 14.81
N VAL A 32 -6.95 -3.87 13.66
CA VAL A 32 -8.21 -3.25 13.23
C VAL A 32 -9.29 -4.31 12.96
N ILE A 33 -8.94 -5.41 12.29
CA ILE A 33 -9.88 -6.49 12.01
C ILE A 33 -10.41 -7.11 13.31
N ILE A 34 -9.52 -7.35 14.29
CA ILE A 34 -9.91 -7.89 15.60
C ILE A 34 -10.88 -6.93 16.28
N PHE A 35 -10.56 -5.62 16.31
CA PHE A 35 -11.43 -4.62 16.91
C PHE A 35 -12.83 -4.62 16.28
N VAL A 36 -12.93 -4.50 14.96
CA VAL A 36 -14.21 -4.51 14.23
C VAL A 36 -14.99 -5.81 14.46
N SER A 37 -14.31 -6.95 14.58
CA SER A 37 -14.96 -8.25 14.81
C SER A 37 -15.54 -8.40 16.23
N THR A 38 -15.10 -7.57 17.18
CA THR A 38 -15.60 -7.56 18.56
C THR A 38 -16.71 -6.54 18.80
N GLU A 39 -16.95 -5.63 17.86
CA GLU A 39 -18.04 -4.66 17.92
C GLU A 39 -19.32 -5.21 17.28
N ASP A 40 -20.44 -4.52 17.53
CA ASP A 40 -21.72 -4.84 16.92
C ASP A 40 -21.64 -4.64 15.39
N MET A 41 -21.89 -5.71 14.65
CA MET A 41 -21.80 -5.74 13.19
C MET A 41 -22.72 -4.70 12.52
N GLU A 42 -23.86 -4.37 13.13
CA GLU A 42 -24.77 -3.34 12.60
C GLU A 42 -24.11 -1.95 12.51
N LYS A 43 -23.09 -1.67 13.34
CA LYS A 43 -22.32 -0.42 13.30
C LYS A 43 -21.41 -0.28 12.08
N HIS A 44 -21.00 -1.40 11.48
CA HIS A 44 -19.97 -1.41 10.42
C HIS A 44 -20.51 -1.89 9.06
N MET A 45 -21.74 -2.41 9.02
CA MET A 45 -22.32 -3.12 7.86
C MET A 45 -22.41 -2.30 6.56
N LYS A 46 -22.33 -0.98 6.63
CA LYS A 46 -22.43 -0.08 5.47
C LYS A 46 -21.19 0.78 5.23
N ASP A 47 -20.17 0.67 6.08
CA ASP A 47 -19.02 1.57 6.05
C ASP A 47 -17.84 0.99 5.28
N ILE A 48 -17.30 1.80 4.36
CA ILE A 48 -15.98 1.56 3.78
C ILE A 48 -14.98 2.26 4.70
N HIS A 49 -14.35 1.50 5.59
CA HIS A 49 -13.31 2.03 6.46
C HIS A 49 -12.05 2.32 5.65
N LYS A 50 -11.70 3.60 5.51
CA LYS A 50 -10.34 4.00 5.16
C LYS A 50 -9.50 3.85 6.42
N LEU A 51 -8.41 3.09 6.32
CA LEU A 51 -7.54 2.78 7.45
C LEU A 51 -6.12 3.34 7.24
N PRO A 52 -5.92 4.67 7.11
CA PRO A 52 -4.58 5.23 7.15
C PRO A 52 -4.07 5.21 8.60
N GLY A 53 -2.95 4.54 8.84
CA GLY A 53 -2.17 4.72 10.07
C GLY A 53 -1.33 6.00 10.06
N ASP A 54 -0.98 6.48 8.86
CA ASP A 54 -0.30 7.74 8.58
C ASP A 54 -0.73 8.29 7.21
N VAL A 55 -0.43 9.55 6.93
CA VAL A 55 -0.65 10.20 5.63
C VAL A 55 0.63 10.89 5.18
N SER A 56 1.22 10.42 4.08
CA SER A 56 2.48 10.96 3.57
C SER A 56 2.59 10.85 2.06
N ALA A 57 3.30 11.81 1.46
CA ALA A 57 3.65 11.76 0.05
C ALA A 57 4.84 10.81 -0.20
N PRO A 58 4.97 10.18 -1.38
CA PRO A 58 6.07 9.27 -1.68
C PRO A 58 7.47 9.89 -1.48
N ALA A 59 7.65 11.18 -1.79
CA ALA A 59 8.91 11.88 -1.53
C ALA A 59 9.24 11.97 -0.04
N LEU A 60 8.24 12.21 0.82
CA LEU A 60 8.43 12.26 2.27
C LEU A 60 8.80 10.87 2.80
N ARG A 61 8.16 9.81 2.32
CA ARG A 61 8.52 8.43 2.70
C ARG A 61 9.95 8.07 2.29
N THR A 62 10.37 8.51 1.10
CA THR A 62 11.74 8.33 0.60
C THR A 62 12.77 9.00 1.52
N ASP A 63 12.49 10.24 1.97
CA ASP A 63 13.35 10.95 2.92
C ASP A 63 13.37 10.28 4.30
N ILE A 64 12.21 9.83 4.80
CA ILE A 64 12.11 9.07 6.06
C ILE A 64 12.95 7.80 6.01
N PHE A 65 12.82 6.98 4.95
CA PHE A 65 13.60 5.76 4.82
C PHE A 65 15.09 6.05 4.68
N SER A 66 15.46 7.10 3.94
CA SER A 66 16.87 7.52 3.83
C SER A 66 17.48 7.84 5.19
N ARG A 67 16.72 8.53 6.06
CA ARG A 67 17.16 8.90 7.41
C ARG A 67 17.23 7.70 8.36
N ILE A 68 16.23 6.81 8.29
CA ILE A 68 16.15 5.64 9.18
C ILE A 68 17.25 4.61 8.86
N VAL A 69 17.48 4.36 7.56
CA VAL A 69 18.45 3.35 7.10
C VAL A 69 19.88 3.92 7.08
N GLY A 70 20.03 5.24 6.94
CA GLY A 70 21.34 5.90 6.95
C GLY A 70 22.05 5.95 5.60
N TRP A 71 21.34 5.66 4.50
CA TRP A 71 21.82 5.86 3.12
C TRP A 71 20.72 6.45 2.23
N PRO A 72 21.05 7.07 1.09
CA PRO A 72 20.06 7.69 0.22
C PRO A 72 19.14 6.68 -0.47
N PHE A 73 17.84 6.93 -0.42
CA PHE A 73 16.83 6.26 -1.26
C PHE A 73 16.40 7.16 -2.42
N SER A 74 15.92 6.55 -3.50
CA SER A 74 15.31 7.22 -4.64
C SER A 74 13.82 6.91 -4.75
N TYR A 75 13.06 7.84 -5.34
CA TYR A 75 11.65 7.61 -5.67
C TYR A 75 11.50 7.25 -7.15
N LYS A 76 10.69 6.24 -7.46
CA LYS A 76 10.31 5.89 -8.83
C LYS A 76 8.79 5.70 -8.94
N LYS A 77 8.17 6.55 -9.74
CA LYS A 77 6.81 6.32 -10.20
C LYS A 77 6.76 5.11 -11.13
N ILE A 78 5.92 4.14 -10.82
CA ILE A 78 5.65 2.96 -11.64
C ILE A 78 4.30 3.09 -12.31
N TYR A 79 4.18 2.49 -13.50
CA TYR A 79 2.94 2.46 -14.26
C TYR A 79 2.45 1.02 -14.34
N SER A 80 1.13 0.84 -14.35
CA SER A 80 0.53 -0.50 -14.46
C SER A 80 1.02 -1.16 -15.74
N THR A 81 1.68 -2.31 -15.62
CA THR A 81 1.83 -3.22 -16.74
C THR A 81 0.59 -4.10 -16.73
N THR A 82 -0.33 -3.88 -17.67
CA THR A 82 -1.49 -4.76 -17.84
C THR A 82 -1.00 -6.17 -18.20
N VAL A 83 -0.82 -7.03 -17.21
CA VAL A 83 -0.77 -8.47 -17.45
C VAL A 83 -2.22 -8.92 -17.59
N SER A 84 -2.67 -9.10 -18.84
CA SER A 84 -3.96 -9.71 -19.13
C SER A 84 -3.93 -11.15 -18.60
N ILE A 85 -4.54 -11.38 -17.43
CA ILE A 85 -4.66 -12.71 -16.83
C ILE A 85 -5.83 -13.51 -17.47
N MET A 86 -6.34 -13.08 -18.62
CA MET A 86 -7.40 -13.76 -19.37
C MET A 86 -6.88 -14.53 -20.59
N GLY A 87 -5.71 -15.17 -20.48
CA GLY A 87 -5.08 -15.91 -21.59
C GLY A 87 -5.12 -17.44 -21.50
N ASN A 88 -5.37 -18.04 -20.33
CA ASN A 88 -5.03 -19.46 -20.11
C ASN A 88 -6.18 -20.40 -19.69
N TYR A 89 -7.44 -19.98 -19.76
CA TYR A 89 -8.59 -20.87 -19.46
C TYR A 89 -9.40 -21.31 -20.68
N ALA A 90 -8.98 -20.99 -21.90
CA ALA A 90 -9.74 -21.29 -23.11
C ALA A 90 -9.46 -22.67 -23.75
N ASN A 91 -8.51 -23.46 -23.23
CA ASN A 91 -8.11 -24.76 -23.82
C ASN A 91 -8.21 -25.95 -22.85
N ALA A 92 -9.18 -25.93 -21.93
CA ALA A 92 -9.44 -27.07 -21.05
C ALA A 92 -10.94 -27.31 -20.85
N ILE A 93 -11.68 -27.49 -21.95
CA ILE A 93 -12.92 -28.29 -22.00
C ILE A 93 -12.97 -28.96 -23.38
#